data_AF-A0A219ACR7-F1
#
_entry.id   AF-A0A219ACR7-F1
#
_cell.length_a   1.000
_cell.length_b   1.000
_cell.length_c   1.000
_cell.angle_alpha   90.00
_cell.angle_beta   90.00
_cell.angle_gamma   90.00
#
_symmetry.space_group_name_H-M   'P 1'
#
loop_
_entity.id
_entity.type
_entity.pdbx_description
1 polymer ?
#
loop_
_entity_poly.entity_id
_entity_poly.type
_entity_poly.pdbx_seq_one_letter_code
_entity_poly.pdbx_strand_id
1 'polypeptide(L)'
;MDRISKIFSKILPIYWAFLTFMLLRPGVENMEYSFMFDGIDKVLHLAIFGMLGFCFVAAFPKVRFLYFFQIMLSYSILTEILQDEMGWGRSMEALDLVADTIGVILGYFLFKKVKSINF
;
A
#
# COMPACT_ATOMS: atom_id res chain seq x y z
N MET A 1 -8.66 -19.82 10.92
CA MET A 1 -7.57 -19.17 10.16
C MET A 1 -6.45 -20.17 10.01
N ASP A 2 -5.97 -20.39 8.79
CA ASP A 2 -4.76 -21.16 8.54
C ASP A 2 -3.51 -20.45 9.10
N ARG A 3 -2.38 -21.15 9.13
CA ARG A 3 -1.12 -20.64 9.71
C ARG A 3 -0.67 -19.33 9.07
N ILE A 4 -0.83 -19.19 7.75
CA ILE A 4 -0.42 -17.99 7.00
C ILE A 4 -1.31 -16.82 7.45
N SER A 5 -2.63 -17.00 7.43
CA SER A 5 -3.57 -15.96 7.86
C SER A 5 -3.32 -15.47 9.29
N LYS A 6 -2.97 -16.37 10.23
CA LYS A 6 -2.65 -15.99 11.62
C LYS A 6 -1.38 -15.15 11.76
N ILE A 7 -0.41 -15.37 10.89
CA ILE A 7 0.84 -14.58 10.89
C ILE A 7 0.54 -13.20 10.28
N PHE A 8 -0.10 -13.17 9.11
CA PHE A 8 -0.39 -11.92 8.42
C PHE A 8 -1.39 -11.03 9.17
N SER A 9 -2.31 -11.60 9.97
CA SER A 9 -3.18 -10.78 10.83
C SER A 9 -2.44 -10.01 11.92
N LYS A 10 -1.21 -10.41 12.27
CA LYS A 10 -0.33 -9.66 13.19
C LYS A 10 0.58 -8.69 12.44
N ILE A 11 1.08 -9.09 11.26
CA ILE A 11 1.96 -8.26 10.44
C ILE A 11 1.20 -7.06 9.85
N LEU A 12 0.00 -7.29 9.32
CA LEU A 12 -0.80 -6.28 8.63
C LEU A 12 -0.96 -4.97 9.42
N PRO A 13 -1.44 -4.95 10.68
CA PRO A 13 -1.63 -3.69 11.39
C PRO A 13 -0.31 -2.96 11.67
N ILE A 14 0.78 -3.69 11.92
CA ILE A 14 2.12 -3.09 12.14
C ILE A 14 2.62 -2.47 10.83
N TYR A 15 2.53 -3.22 9.74
CA TYR A 15 2.92 -2.75 8.41
C TYR A 15 2.09 -1.54 7.96
N TRP A 16 0.78 -1.58 8.18
CA TRP A 16 -0.13 -0.49 7.81
C TRP A 16 0.15 0.77 8.63
N ALA A 17 0.36 0.65 9.95
CA ALA A 17 0.72 1.78 10.78
C ALA A 17 2.06 2.40 10.36
N PHE A 18 3.06 1.56 10.09
CA PHE A 18 4.36 2.01 9.58
C PHE A 18 4.24 2.70 8.22
N LEU A 19 3.45 2.14 7.30
CA LEU A 19 3.18 2.72 5.99
C LEU A 19 2.49 4.09 6.11
N THR A 20 1.45 4.21 6.93
CA THR A 20 0.77 5.50 7.18
C THR A 20 1.74 6.54 7.72
N PHE A 21 2.58 6.17 8.69
CA PHE A 21 3.61 7.07 9.20
C PHE A 21 4.58 7.50 8.09
N MET A 22 5.03 6.57 7.26
CA MET A 22 5.94 6.86 6.15
C MET A 22 5.33 7.76 5.08
N LEU A 23 4.02 7.63 4.82
CA LEU A 23 3.29 8.46 3.87
C LEU A 23 3.07 9.89 4.40
N LEU A 24 2.74 10.03 5.68
CA LEU A 24 2.34 11.31 6.27
C LEU A 24 3.49 12.10 6.93
N ARG A 25 4.68 11.51 7.05
CA ARG A 25 5.85 12.25 7.57
C ARG A 25 6.19 13.44 6.67
N PRO A 26 6.84 14.49 7.22
CA PRO A 26 7.25 15.64 6.41
C PRO A 26 8.06 15.24 5.17
N GLY A 27 7.83 15.95 4.07
CA GLY A 27 8.67 15.86 2.88
C GLY A 27 10.08 16.33 3.23
N VAL A 28 11.03 15.41 3.37
CA VAL A 28 12.44 15.78 3.53
C VAL A 28 12.95 16.16 2.15
N GLU A 29 13.44 17.39 1.97
CA GLU A 29 14.16 17.78 0.76
C GLU A 29 15.29 16.76 0.49
N ASN A 30 15.34 16.32 -0.76
CA ASN A 30 16.00 15.10 -1.22
C ASN A 30 17.43 14.94 -0.66
N MET A 31 17.64 13.90 0.16
CA MET A 31 18.94 13.25 0.17
C MET A 31 19.05 12.51 -1.17
N GLU A 32 19.64 13.17 -2.17
CA GLU A 32 19.83 12.57 -3.48
C GLU A 32 20.79 11.39 -3.37
N TYR A 33 20.26 10.18 -3.56
CA TYR A 33 21.06 8.97 -3.68
C TYR A 33 21.30 8.66 -5.16
N SER A 34 22.43 8.02 -5.48
CA SER A 34 22.82 7.68 -6.86
C SER A 34 21.86 6.75 -7.62
N PHE A 35 20.88 6.16 -6.93
CA PHE A 35 19.83 5.31 -7.52
C PHE A 35 18.47 6.02 -7.67
N MET A 36 18.34 7.27 -7.20
CA MET A 36 17.12 8.04 -7.41
C MET A 36 17.04 8.47 -8.87
N PHE A 37 15.91 8.15 -9.51
CA PHE A 37 15.58 8.58 -10.87
C PHE A 37 14.21 9.23 -10.85
N ASP A 38 13.90 9.98 -11.92
CA ASP A 38 12.64 10.71 -12.01
C ASP A 38 11.43 9.75 -11.97
N GLY A 39 10.49 9.98 -11.05
CA GLY A 39 9.35 9.09 -10.82
C GLY A 39 9.61 7.83 -9.97
N ILE A 40 10.79 7.67 -9.35
CA ILE A 40 11.06 6.57 -8.39
C ILE A 40 10.00 6.49 -7.28
N ASP A 41 9.47 7.63 -6.85
CA ASP A 41 8.42 7.75 -5.86
C ASP A 41 7.16 6.95 -6.24
N LYS A 42 6.75 6.99 -7.51
CA LYS A 42 5.59 6.23 -8.01
C LYS A 42 5.84 4.72 -8.01
N VAL A 43 7.08 4.32 -8.27
CA VAL A 43 7.50 2.92 -8.16
C VAL A 43 7.46 2.46 -6.71
N LEU A 44 7.86 3.30 -5.77
CA LEU A 44 7.77 3.03 -4.34
C LEU A 44 6.31 2.90 -3.89
N HIS A 45 5.44 3.84 -4.27
CA HIS A 45 4.00 3.79 -3.99
C HIS A 45 3.37 2.48 -4.51
N LEU A 46 3.63 2.13 -5.77
CA LEU A 46 3.16 0.86 -6.36
C LEU A 46 3.66 -0.35 -5.56
N ALA A 47 4.93 -0.38 -5.18
CA ALA A 47 5.53 -1.51 -4.47
C ALA A 47 4.98 -1.66 -3.03
N ILE A 48 4.91 -0.57 -2.27
CA ILE A 48 4.46 -0.60 -0.88
C ILE A 48 2.95 -0.89 -0.78
N PHE A 49 2.13 -0.31 -1.66
CA PHE A 49 0.70 -0.64 -1.71
C PHE A 49 0.46 -2.04 -2.29
N GLY A 50 1.34 -2.53 -3.17
CA GLY A 50 1.38 -3.94 -3.58
C GLY A 50 1.57 -4.89 -2.41
N MET A 51 2.53 -4.59 -1.54
CA MET A 51 2.75 -5.37 -0.32
C MET A 51 1.58 -5.24 0.66
N LEU A 52 0.98 -4.05 0.81
CA LEU A 52 -0.23 -3.84 1.62
C LEU A 52 -1.38 -4.73 1.13
N GLY A 53 -1.67 -4.69 -0.17
CA GLY A 53 -2.72 -5.49 -0.79
C GLY A 53 -2.49 -6.99 -0.60
N PHE A 54 -1.25 -7.45 -0.79
CA PHE A 54 -0.86 -8.83 -0.54
C PHE A 54 -1.10 -9.23 0.91
N CYS A 55 -0.61 -8.43 1.87
CA CYS A 55 -0.73 -8.70 3.30
C CYS A 55 -2.20 -8.71 3.76
N PHE A 56 -3.01 -7.82 3.21
CA PHE A 56 -4.44 -7.73 3.54
C PHE A 56 -5.17 -9.01 3.14
N VAL A 57 -5.02 -9.45 1.89
CA VAL A 57 -5.68 -10.68 1.41
C VAL A 57 -5.10 -11.92 2.11
N ALA A 58 -3.81 -11.91 2.45
CA ALA A 58 -3.19 -12.96 3.24
C ALA A 58 -3.78 -13.05 4.65
N ALA A 59 -4.05 -11.91 5.31
CA ALA A 59 -4.69 -11.87 6.62
C ALA A 59 -6.18 -12.26 6.56
N PHE A 60 -6.87 -11.86 5.49
CA PHE A 60 -8.30 -12.07 5.29
C PHE A 60 -8.60 -12.81 3.97
N PRO A 61 -8.26 -14.10 3.85
CA PRO A 61 -8.32 -14.84 2.58
C PRO A 61 -9.74 -15.03 2.01
N LYS A 62 -10.77 -14.77 2.81
CA LYS A 62 -12.19 -14.85 2.44
C LYS A 62 -12.80 -13.48 2.12
N VAL A 63 -12.03 -12.40 2.15
CA VAL A 63 -12.54 -11.06 1.82
C VAL A 63 -13.06 -11.02 0.39
N ARG A 64 -14.23 -10.40 0.17
CA ARG A 64 -14.74 -10.15 -1.18
C ARG A 64 -13.93 -9.03 -1.81
N PHE A 65 -13.64 -9.15 -3.11
CA PHE A 65 -12.85 -8.16 -3.84
C PHE A 65 -13.40 -6.73 -3.67
N LEU A 66 -14.72 -6.54 -3.73
CA LEU A 66 -15.33 -5.22 -3.61
C LEU A 66 -15.05 -4.56 -2.24
N TYR A 67 -15.15 -5.30 -1.13
CA TYR A 67 -14.85 -4.76 0.20
C TYR A 67 -13.36 -4.42 0.33
N PHE A 68 -12.49 -5.31 -0.15
CA PHE A 68 -11.05 -5.06 -0.19
C PHE A 68 -10.74 -3.77 -0.98
N PHE A 69 -11.28 -3.67 -2.19
CA PHE A 69 -11.03 -2.55 -3.08
C PHE A 69 -11.55 -1.23 -2.49
N GLN A 70 -12.76 -1.21 -1.92
CA GLN A 70 -13.30 -0.03 -1.27
C GLN A 70 -12.43 0.44 -0.09
N ILE A 71 -11.99 -0.47 0.77
CA ILE A 71 -11.13 -0.12 1.92
C ILE A 71 -9.80 0.45 1.44
N MET A 72 -9.15 -0.22 0.49
CA MET A 72 -7.84 0.21 -0.03
C MET A 72 -7.91 1.53 -0.79
N LEU A 73 -8.91 1.71 -1.65
CA LEU A 73 -9.12 2.94 -2.40
C LEU A 73 -9.43 4.11 -1.46
N SER A 74 -10.30 3.89 -0.46
CA SER A 74 -10.61 4.92 0.53
C SER A 74 -9.37 5.31 1.35
N TYR A 75 -8.54 4.33 1.70
CA TYR A 75 -7.29 4.57 2.42
C TYR A 75 -6.30 5.40 1.60
N SER A 76 -6.05 5.03 0.33
CA SER A 76 -5.15 5.78 -0.55
C SER A 76 -5.65 7.22 -0.79
N ILE A 77 -6.94 7.42 -1.07
CA ILE A 77 -7.52 8.76 -1.21
C ILE A 77 -7.36 9.57 0.08
N LEU A 78 -7.63 8.95 1.24
CA LEU A 78 -7.51 9.62 2.52
C LEU A 78 -6.07 10.05 2.81
N THR A 79 -5.08 9.21 2.51
CA THR A 79 -3.66 9.57 2.74
C THR A 79 -3.21 10.71 1.84
N GLU A 80 -3.65 10.76 0.59
CA GLU A 80 -3.36 11.87 -0.34
C GLU A 80 -3.97 13.19 0.16
N ILE A 81 -5.23 13.17 0.60
CA ILE A 81 -5.88 14.35 1.18
C ILE A 81 -5.14 14.80 2.44
N LEU A 82 -4.78 13.87 3.33
CA LEU A 82 -4.08 14.21 4.56
C LEU A 82 -2.68 14.79 4.28
N GLN A 83 -1.95 14.28 3.28
CA GLN A 83 -0.64 14.83 2.92
C GLN A 83 -0.73 16.31 2.54
N ASP A 84 -1.74 16.67 1.74
CA ASP A 84 -1.97 18.05 1.29
C ASP A 84 -2.42 18.95 2.45
N GLU A 85 -3.41 18.50 3.22
CA GLU A 85 -4.00 19.26 4.34
C GLU A 85 -3.02 19.49 5.50
N MET A 86 -2.07 18.58 5.71
CA MET A 86 -1.09 18.70 6.78
C MET A 86 -0.05 19.81 6.51
N GLY A 87 0.14 20.22 5.25
CA GLY A 87 1.05 21.31 4.89
C GLY A 87 2.52 21.03 5.22
N TRP A 88 2.93 19.76 5.34
CA TRP A 88 4.29 19.36 5.73
C TRP A 88 5.22 19.16 4.53
N GLY A 89 5.01 19.93 3.45
CA GLY A 89 5.84 19.86 2.25
C GLY A 89 5.54 18.67 1.34
N ARG A 90 4.36 18.05 1.47
CA ARG A 90 3.81 17.12 0.49
C ARG A 90 2.55 17.72 -0.11
N SER A 91 2.34 17.45 -1.39
CA SER A 91 1.14 17.85 -2.13
C SER A 91 0.39 16.61 -2.59
N MET A 92 -0.92 16.72 -2.68
CA MET A 92 -1.73 15.67 -3.31
C MET A 92 -1.26 15.43 -4.75
N GLU A 93 -1.03 14.16 -5.12
CA GLU A 93 -0.63 13.80 -6.48
C GLU A 93 -1.50 12.67 -7.04
N ALA A 94 -2.25 12.97 -8.11
CA ALA A 94 -3.15 11.99 -8.73
C ALA A 94 -2.41 10.73 -9.24
N LEU A 95 -1.13 10.85 -9.59
CA LEU A 95 -0.32 9.71 -10.02
C LEU A 95 0.02 8.76 -8.86
N ASP A 96 0.11 9.25 -7.62
CA ASP A 96 0.27 8.39 -6.44
C ASP A 96 -0.98 7.57 -6.19
N LEU A 97 -2.16 8.19 -6.25
CA LEU A 97 -3.43 7.47 -6.16
C LEU A 97 -3.55 6.36 -7.24
N VAL A 98 -3.08 6.62 -8.46
CA VAL A 98 -3.05 5.61 -9.53
C VAL A 98 -2.05 4.50 -9.20
N ALA A 99 -0.83 4.84 -8.77
CA ALA A 99 0.21 3.88 -8.39
C ALA A 99 -0.23 2.98 -7.23
N ASP A 100 -0.82 3.56 -6.20
CA ASP A 100 -1.38 2.89 -5.03
C ASP A 100 -2.47 1.90 -5.44
N THR A 101 -3.42 2.37 -6.26
CA THR A 101 -4.56 1.58 -6.73
C THR A 101 -4.09 0.37 -7.55
N ILE A 102 -3.13 0.58 -8.46
CA ILE A 102 -2.53 -0.51 -9.24
C ILE A 102 -1.78 -1.46 -8.29
N GLY A 103 -1.00 -0.93 -7.36
CA GLY A 103 -0.28 -1.69 -6.33
C GLY A 103 -1.20 -2.65 -5.60
N VAL A 104 -2.24 -2.16 -4.92
CA VAL A 104 -3.14 -3.02 -4.14
C VAL A 104 -3.83 -4.09 -4.99
N ILE A 105 -4.20 -3.78 -6.23
CA ILE A 105 -4.81 -4.75 -7.17
C ILE A 105 -3.80 -5.84 -7.52
N LEU A 106 -2.55 -5.48 -7.83
CA LEU A 106 -1.48 -6.45 -8.10
C LEU A 106 -1.23 -7.34 -6.88
N GLY A 107 -1.15 -6.76 -5.68
CA GLY A 107 -1.00 -7.49 -4.42
C GLY A 107 -2.12 -8.52 -4.19
N TYR A 108 -3.36 -8.12 -4.48
CA TYR A 108 -4.53 -9.01 -4.40
C TYR A 108 -4.38 -10.23 -5.32
N PHE A 109 -4.11 -9.99 -6.61
CA PHE A 109 -4.01 -11.07 -7.58
C PHE A 109 -2.77 -11.94 -7.37
N LEU A 110 -1.65 -11.35 -6.93
CA LEU A 110 -0.44 -12.09 -6.60
C LEU A 110 -0.69 -13.10 -5.49
N PHE A 111 -1.32 -12.68 -4.38
CA PHE A 111 -1.65 -13.61 -3.29
C PHE A 111 -2.60 -14.71 -3.75
N LYS A 112 -3.64 -14.37 -4.53
CA LYS A 112 -4.58 -15.35 -5.08
C LYS A 112 -3.88 -16.38 -5.96
N LYS A 113 -2.94 -15.95 -6.81
CA LYS A 113 -2.15 -16.83 -7.67
C LYS A 113 -1.22 -17.73 -6.86
N VAL A 114 -0.47 -17.18 -5.90
CA VAL A 114 0.41 -17.95 -5.00
C VAL A 114 -0.40 -19.00 -4.23
N LYS A 115 -1.56 -18.62 -3.71
CA LYS A 115 -2.45 -19.56 -3.03
C LYS A 115 -2.93 -20.64 -3.99
N SER A 116 -3.33 -20.31 -5.21
CA SER A 116 -3.81 -21.28 -6.21
C SER A 116 -2.75 -22.30 -6.65
N ILE A 117 -1.45 -21.98 -6.55
CA ILE A 117 -0.35 -22.88 -6.94
C ILE A 117 0.02 -23.84 -5.78
N ASN A 118 -0.21 -23.43 -4.53
CA ASN A 118 0.12 -24.20 -3.33
C ASN A 118 -1.03 -25.13 -2.85
N PHE A 119 -2.01 -25.40 -3.71
CA PHE A 119 -3.08 -26.38 -3.55
C PHE A 119 -3.06 -27.34 -4.74
#